data_AF-I3M747-F1
#
_entry.id   AF-I3M747-F1
#
_cell.length_a   1.000
_cell.length_b   1.000
_cell.length_c   1.000
_cell.angle_alpha   90.00
_cell.angle_beta   90.00
_cell.angle_gamma   90.00
#
_symmetry.space_group_name_H-M   'P 1'
#
loop_
_entity.id
_entity.type
_entity.pdbx_description
1 polymer ?
#
loop_
_entity_poly.entity_id
_entity_poly.type
_entity_poly.pdbx_seq_one_letter_code
_entity_poly.pdbx_strand_id
1 'polypeptide(L)' 'ISGDRCSHHSECFSDCCLMDLTAGGAFCAPKARKAMACLPQTKGAMNIICPCKRGLSCSSKDVMCPRRCHLI' A
#
# COMPACT_ATOMS: atom_id res chain seq x y z
N ILE A 1 8.34 12.53 -4.66
CA ILE A 1 7.00 13.12 -4.93
C ILE A 1 6.03 11.98 -5.26
N SER A 2 4.74 12.07 -4.92
CA SER A 2 3.77 11.03 -5.34
C SER A 2 3.66 11.03 -6.86
N GLY A 3 3.73 9.87 -7.49
CA GLY A 3 3.75 9.72 -8.95
C GLY A 3 5.15 9.59 -9.56
N ASP A 4 6.22 9.75 -8.80
CA ASP A 4 7.59 9.51 -9.29
C ASP A 4 7.82 8.01 -9.52
N ARG A 5 8.60 7.65 -10.54
CA ARG A 5 9.06 6.27 -10.72
C ARG A 5 9.92 5.85 -9.52
N CYS A 6 9.75 4.61 -9.09
CA CYS A 6 10.51 4.03 -7.99
C CYS A 6 10.84 2.57 -8.28
N SER A 7 11.93 2.08 -7.69
CA SER A 7 12.28 0.65 -7.69
C SER A 7 12.20 0.04 -6.29
N HIS A 8 12.38 0.87 -5.26
CA HIS A 8 12.29 0.48 -3.87
C HIS A 8 11.35 1.40 -3.08
N HIS A 9 10.56 0.84 -2.17
CA HIS A 9 9.61 1.59 -1.35
C HIS A 9 10.27 2.71 -0.52
N SER A 10 11.54 2.53 -0.13
CA SER A 10 12.32 3.52 0.63
C SER A 10 12.70 4.77 -0.16
N GLU A 11 12.58 4.75 -1.49
CA GLU A 11 12.75 5.95 -2.34
C GLU A 11 11.56 6.91 -2.19
N CYS A 12 10.41 6.39 -1.74
CA CYS A 12 9.19 7.17 -1.59
C CYS A 12 9.04 7.68 -0.16
N PHE A 13 8.71 8.98 -0.01
CA PHE A 13 8.36 9.55 1.30
C PHE A 13 7.17 8.82 1.97
N SER A 14 6.27 8.28 1.15
CA SER A 14 5.12 7.47 1.59
C SER A 14 5.48 6.04 1.93
N ASP A 15 6.73 5.60 1.76
CA ASP A 15 7.17 4.22 1.98
C ASP A 15 6.33 3.21 1.17
N CYS A 16 5.85 3.62 0.00
CA CYS A 16 5.08 2.80 -0.91
C CYS A 16 5.46 3.07 -2.36
N CYS A 17 6.08 2.06 -2.98
CA CYS A 17 6.33 2.00 -4.41
C CYS A 17 5.31 1.05 -5.05
N LEU A 18 4.23 1.59 -5.63
CA LEU A 18 3.10 0.80 -6.12
C LEU A 18 3.33 0.37 -7.57
N MET A 19 3.19 -0.93 -7.85
CA MET A 19 3.17 -1.43 -9.21
C MET A 19 1.90 -0.98 -9.95
N ASP A 20 2.09 -0.40 -11.12
CA ASP A 20 1.04 -0.02 -12.05
C ASP A 20 1.21 -0.83 -13.35
N LEU A 21 0.34 -1.84 -13.51
CA LEU A 21 0.34 -2.72 -14.68
C LEU A 21 -0.15 -2.01 -15.95
N THR A 22 -0.93 -0.94 -15.80
CA THR A 22 -1.45 -0.16 -16.93
C THR A 22 -0.38 0.77 -17.48
N ALA A 23 0.38 1.43 -16.60
CA ALA A 23 1.48 2.31 -16.97
C ALA A 23 2.80 1.57 -17.23
N GLY A 24 2.89 0.28 -16.89
CA GLY A 24 4.08 -0.55 -17.12
C GLY A 24 5.27 -0.15 -16.25
N GLY A 25 5.07 -0.03 -14.94
CA GLY A 25 6.15 0.35 -14.01
C GLY A 25 5.72 0.38 -12.55
N ALA A 26 6.54 0.98 -11.70
CA ALA A 26 6.20 1.22 -10.30
C ALA A 26 6.42 2.69 -9.94
N PHE A 27 5.50 3.23 -9.15
CA PHE A 27 5.44 4.66 -8.85
C PHE A 27 5.13 4.90 -7.38
N CYS A 28 5.68 5.99 -6.83
CA CYS A 28 5.43 6.38 -5.46
C CYS A 28 3.95 6.70 -5.26
N ALA A 29 3.32 6.02 -4.33
CA ALA A 29 1.88 6.12 -4.10
C ALA A 29 1.56 6.44 -2.63
N PRO A 30 0.42 7.07 -2.33
CA PRO A 30 0.04 7.36 -0.95
C PRO A 30 -0.32 6.09 -0.17
N LYS A 31 -0.04 6.08 1.14
CA LYS A 31 -0.51 5.03 2.06
C LYS A 31 -2.05 4.94 2.08
N ALA A 32 -2.57 3.74 2.23
CA ALA A 32 -4.01 3.44 2.25
C ALA A 32 -4.72 4.11 3.44
N ARG A 33 -5.89 4.70 3.17
CA ARG A 33 -6.74 5.38 4.15
C ARG A 33 -7.76 4.40 4.74
N LYS A 34 -8.51 4.85 5.75
CA LYS A 34 -9.62 4.08 6.35
C LYS A 34 -10.54 3.51 5.27
N ALA A 35 -10.94 2.26 5.44
CA ALA A 35 -11.78 1.48 4.53
C ALA A 35 -11.19 1.14 3.15
N MET A 36 -9.99 1.61 2.80
CA MET A 36 -9.29 1.15 1.61
C MET A 36 -8.77 -0.28 1.81
N ALA A 37 -8.66 -1.02 0.71
CA ALA A 37 -8.09 -2.38 0.71
C ALA A 37 -6.62 -2.36 1.17
N CYS A 38 -6.21 -3.42 1.84
CA CYS A 38 -4.85 -3.59 2.31
C CYS A 38 -4.45 -5.06 2.30
N LEU A 39 -3.14 -5.32 2.34
CA LEU A 39 -2.58 -6.65 2.50
C LEU A 39 -1.70 -6.69 3.76
N PRO A 40 -1.61 -7.84 4.45
CA PRO A 40 -0.55 -8.06 5.41
C PRO A 40 0.77 -8.05 4.63
N GLN A 41 1.47 -6.92 4.67
CA GLN A 41 2.65 -6.69 3.84
C GLN A 41 3.75 -7.70 4.20
N THR A 42 4.21 -8.45 3.21
CA THR A 42 5.54 -9.05 3.23
C THR A 42 6.54 -7.94 2.85
N LYS A 43 7.71 -7.88 3.51
CA LYS A 43 8.75 -6.88 3.19
C LYS A 43 9.33 -7.16 1.79
N GLY A 44 8.69 -6.65 0.75
CA GLY A 44 9.20 -6.62 -0.62
C GLY A 44 9.71 -5.22 -1.00
N ALA A 45 10.51 -5.12 -2.07
CA ALA A 45 11.00 -3.85 -2.59
C ALA A 45 9.86 -2.97 -3.16
N MET A 46 8.85 -3.60 -3.75
CA MET A 46 7.70 -2.95 -4.41
C MET A 46 6.39 -3.49 -3.81
N ASN A 47 5.32 -2.73 -3.98
CA ASN A 47 4.02 -3.00 -3.39
C ASN A 47 2.98 -3.23 -4.48
N ILE A 48 2.12 -4.24 -4.29
CA ILE A 48 0.92 -4.44 -5.11
C ILE A 48 -0.25 -3.62 -4.52
N ILE A 49 -0.25 -3.42 -3.20
CA ILE A 49 -1.17 -2.53 -2.48
C ILE A 49 -0.36 -1.75 -1.43
N CYS A 50 -0.60 -0.45 -1.32
CA CYS A 50 0.09 0.36 -0.32
C CYS A 50 -0.33 0.00 1.12
N PRO A 51 0.59 0.08 2.09
CA PRO A 51 0.25 -0.19 3.49
C PRO A 51 -0.73 0.87 4.01
N CYS A 52 -1.45 0.52 5.07
CA CYS A 52 -2.28 1.48 5.78
C CYS A 52 -1.45 2.64 6.34
N LYS A 53 -2.06 3.83 6.43
CA LYS A 53 -1.47 4.96 7.15
C LYS A 53 -1.17 4.58 8.60
N ARG A 54 -0.16 5.23 9.18
CA ARG A 54 0.18 5.08 10.60
C ARG A 54 -1.06 5.39 11.46
N GLY A 55 -1.36 4.54 12.44
CA GLY A 55 -2.58 4.61 13.25
C GLY A 55 -3.76 3.80 12.71
N LEU A 56 -3.60 3.10 11.58
CA LEU A 56 -4.58 2.16 11.06
C LEU A 56 -4.01 0.74 11.06
N SER A 57 -4.86 -0.25 11.34
CA SER A 57 -4.57 -1.67 11.23
C SER A 57 -5.19 -2.27 9.97
N CYS A 58 -4.48 -3.22 9.34
CA CYS A 58 -5.01 -3.97 8.20
C CYS A 58 -5.67 -5.26 8.70
N SER A 59 -7.00 -5.26 8.79
CA SER A 59 -7.76 -6.41 9.29
C SER A 59 -9.00 -6.68 8.42
N SER A 60 -9.55 -7.89 8.53
CA SER A 60 -10.88 -8.23 8.00
C SER A 60 -11.81 -8.55 9.15
N LYS A 61 -13.10 -8.24 9.00
CA LYS A 61 -14.13 -8.65 9.97
C LYS A 61 -14.51 -10.12 9.83
N ASP A 62 -14.34 -10.69 8.64
CA ASP A 62 -14.63 -12.08 8.30
C ASP A 62 -13.50 -12.67 7.43
N VAL A 63 -13.37 -14.00 7.43
CA VAL A 63 -12.37 -14.73 6.61
C VAL A 63 -12.61 -14.52 5.11
N MET A 64 -13.87 -14.34 4.72
CA MET A 64 -14.27 -14.15 3.32
C MET A 64 -14.23 -12.68 2.87
N CYS A 65 -14.07 -11.74 3.80
CA CYS A 65 -14.03 -10.32 3.46
C CYS A 65 -12.60 -9.87 3.14
N PRO A 66 -12.41 -9.07 2.08
CA PRO A 66 -11.11 -8.46 1.81
C PRO A 66 -10.69 -7.56 2.98
N ARG A 67 -9.41 -7.64 3.34
CA ARG A 67 -8.85 -6.84 4.42
C ARG A 67 -8.87 -5.36 4.06
N ARG A 68 -9.20 -4.53 5.05
CA ARG A 68 -9.27 -3.08 4.91
C ARG A 68 -8.55 -2.39 6.06
N CYS A 69 -8.21 -1.13 5.87
CA CYS A 69 -7.61 -0.32 6.93
C CYS A 69 -8.70 0.13 7.92
N HIS A 70 -8.54 -0.25 9.19
CA HIS A 70 -9.39 0.10 10.31
C HIS A 70 -8.64 0.95 11.32
N LEU A 71 -9.35 1.73 12.13
CA LEU A 71 -8.73 2.38 13.29
C LEU A 71 -8.31 1.31 14.28
N ILE A 72 -7.13 1.51 14.88
CA ILE A 72 -6.63 0.70 16.00
C ILE A 72 -7.45 1.04 17.24
#